data_AF-A0A930ASE7-F1
#
_entry.id   AF-A0A930ASE7-F1
#
_cell.length_a   1.000
_cell.length_b   1.000
_cell.length_c   1.000
_cell.angle_alpha   90.00
_cell.angle_beta   90.00
_cell.angle_gamma   90.00
#
_symmetry.space_group_name_H-M   'P 1'
#
loop_
_entity.id
_entity.type
_entity.pdbx_description
1 polymer ?
#
loop_
_entity_poly.entity_id
_entity_poly.type
_entity_poly.pdbx_seq_one_letter_code
_entity_poly.pdbx_strand_id
1 'polypeptide(L)'
;MKGKTWTKLQQFIVALSAVLMGMSGYLTITQGTFFGLAAPTVSILSIFFSSLLLWLFVATDWPSVLCYVMLGIGMLPGVNYSQIFSLSFGNTTFVFLLFTFLMTYALEQTPALRRFVARALGSSFAGKSPWHFIGAFYASVLAISLFISPPILFMIVFPIYEEIMAVLGLKKGDREASVLLIALFATVAIGTAMTPINHVFSVTAMALYKSATGIAISNAQYMMIGIPAGLVLFIAMGVVLRTIWRVDLSNVEMKPLESLEALPAKSKRETATVLIFMGVVLLWVLPELVGGFLPDVAAFLKAAGMAFPPMIGVIVMAILSFDGKPLLSIQEGLQKGVYWPSMFLVGATLSMGTL
;
A
#
# COMPACT_ATOMS: atom_id res chain seq x y z
N MET A 1 -10.71 26.31 12.30
CA MET A 1 -10.10 24.99 12.58
C MET A 1 -10.31 24.67 14.04
N LYS A 2 -11.15 23.68 14.40
CA LYS A 2 -11.15 23.15 15.77
C LYS A 2 -9.79 22.47 16.00
N GLY A 3 -9.05 22.88 17.03
CA GLY A 3 -7.74 22.32 17.33
C GLY A 3 -7.79 20.81 17.49
N LYS A 4 -6.71 20.12 17.08
CA LYS A 4 -6.58 18.66 17.20
C LYS A 4 -6.60 18.31 18.70
N THR A 5 -7.69 17.72 19.19
CA THR A 5 -7.79 17.25 20.58
C THR A 5 -7.09 15.91 20.70
N TRP A 6 -5.92 15.89 21.33
CA TRP A 6 -5.14 14.66 21.51
C TRP A 6 -5.63 13.88 22.72
N THR A 7 -5.60 12.55 22.63
CA THR A 7 -5.88 11.71 23.80
C THR A 7 -4.75 11.81 24.82
N LYS A 8 -5.02 11.46 26.08
CA LYS A 8 -3.96 11.40 27.13
C LYS A 8 -2.80 10.50 26.72
N LEU A 9 -3.11 9.37 26.05
CA LEU A 9 -2.09 8.46 25.51
C LEU A 9 -1.23 9.16 24.47
N GLN A 10 -1.84 9.87 23.51
CA GLN A 10 -1.09 10.60 22.48
C GLN A 10 -0.19 11.69 23.07
N GLN A 11 -0.69 12.45 24.04
CA GLN A 11 0.10 13.46 24.75
C GLN A 11 1.31 12.84 25.46
N PHE A 12 1.10 11.72 26.17
CA PHE A 12 2.17 10.97 26.82
C PHE A 12 3.21 10.48 25.81
N ILE A 13 2.78 9.87 24.71
CA ILE A 13 3.68 9.36 23.67
C ILE A 13 4.52 10.48 23.06
N VAL A 14 3.93 11.66 22.83
CA VAL A 14 4.68 12.79 22.29
C VAL A 14 5.67 13.36 23.29
N ALA A 15 5.29 13.47 24.57
CA ALA A 15 6.23 13.87 25.61
C ALA A 15 7.39 12.88 25.73
N LEU A 16 7.11 11.58 25.73
CA LEU A 16 8.12 10.52 25.76
C LEU A 16 9.05 10.59 24.54
N SER A 17 8.49 10.77 23.35
CA SER A 17 9.26 10.89 22.11
C SER A 17 10.16 12.12 22.09
N ALA A 18 9.69 13.24 22.65
CA ALA A 18 10.47 14.46 22.81
C ALA A 18 11.62 14.29 23.81
N VAL A 19 11.40 13.56 24.90
CA VAL A 19 12.46 13.23 25.88
C VAL A 19 13.54 12.36 25.25
N LEU A 20 13.15 11.31 24.51
CA LEU A 20 14.10 10.43 23.81
C LEU A 20 14.93 11.22 22.76
N MET A 21 14.28 12.06 21.96
CA MET A 21 14.98 12.92 20.99
C MET A 21 15.84 14.00 21.65
N GLY A 22 15.42 14.55 22.79
CA GLY A 22 16.22 15.49 23.58
C GLY A 22 17.45 14.85 24.20
N MET A 23 17.32 13.61 24.70
CA MET A 23 18.45 12.82 25.20
C MET A 23 19.46 12.55 24.09
N SER A 24 18.99 12.21 22.90
CA SER A 24 19.82 12.09 21.69
C SER A 24 20.65 13.36 21.46
N GLY A 25 20.02 14.54 21.49
CA GLY A 25 20.69 15.83 21.29
C GLY A 25 21.75 16.12 22.34
N TYR A 26 21.41 15.91 23.61
CA TYR A 26 22.31 16.12 24.73
C TYR A 26 23.55 15.22 24.65
N LEU A 27 23.38 13.93 24.37
CA LEU A 27 24.49 12.98 24.29
C LEU A 27 25.42 13.27 23.12
N THR A 28 24.88 13.65 21.96
CA THR A 28 25.70 14.10 20.81
C THR A 28 26.54 15.32 21.17
N ILE A 29 25.95 16.34 21.79
CA ILE A 29 26.66 17.59 22.13
C ILE A 29 27.76 17.31 23.16
N THR A 30 27.48 16.47 24.14
CA THR A 30 28.42 16.16 25.24
C THR A 30 29.42 15.06 24.88
N GLN A 31 29.30 14.43 23.72
CA GLN A 31 30.06 13.23 23.33
C GLN A 31 30.00 12.12 24.41
N GLY A 32 28.89 12.06 25.13
CA GLY A 32 28.70 11.15 26.26
C GLY A 32 28.42 9.72 25.81
N THR A 33 28.51 8.78 26.77
CA THR A 33 28.06 7.40 26.58
C THR A 33 26.83 7.13 27.43
N PHE A 34 25.92 6.29 26.93
CA PHE A 34 24.76 5.84 27.70
C PHE A 34 24.70 4.31 27.70
N PHE A 35 24.69 3.69 28.87
CA PHE A 35 24.83 2.22 29.02
C PHE A 35 26.01 1.60 28.25
N GLY A 36 27.12 2.34 28.14
CA GLY A 36 28.31 1.89 27.40
C GLY A 36 28.21 2.03 25.87
N LEU A 37 27.11 2.54 25.33
CA LEU A 37 26.95 2.86 23.91
C LEU A 37 27.44 4.27 23.61
N ALA A 38 28.09 4.44 22.46
CA ALA A 38 28.55 5.74 21.96
C ALA A 38 27.36 6.65 21.61
N ALA A 39 27.54 7.96 21.73
CA ALA A 39 26.51 8.95 21.44
C ALA A 39 25.78 8.72 20.09
N PRO A 40 26.46 8.50 18.94
CA PRO A 40 25.77 8.29 17.68
C PRO A 40 24.81 7.09 17.67
N THR A 41 25.21 5.99 18.33
CA THR A 41 24.40 4.77 18.45
C THR A 41 23.15 5.02 19.29
N VAL A 42 23.29 5.72 20.42
CA VAL A 42 22.14 6.10 21.25
C VAL A 42 21.25 7.07 20.49
N SER A 43 21.85 7.98 19.71
CA SER A 43 21.10 8.98 18.95
C SER A 43 20.20 8.37 17.89
N ILE A 44 20.71 7.44 17.09
CA ILE A 44 19.91 6.79 16.05
C ILE A 44 18.81 5.90 16.65
N LEU A 45 19.10 5.19 17.74
CA LEU A 45 18.09 4.38 18.45
C LEU A 45 16.98 5.25 19.05
N SER A 46 17.34 6.37 19.67
CA SER A 46 16.37 7.33 20.21
C SER A 46 15.49 7.92 19.13
N ILE A 47 16.06 8.29 17.97
CA ILE A 47 15.28 8.77 16.81
C ILE A 47 14.33 7.67 16.34
N PHE A 48 14.82 6.44 16.19
CA PHE A 48 14.02 5.29 15.77
C PHE A 48 12.84 5.00 16.70
N PHE A 49 13.08 4.86 18.00
CA PHE A 49 12.01 4.57 18.96
C PHE A 49 11.01 5.71 19.05
N SER A 50 11.45 6.96 19.05
CA SER A 50 10.55 8.11 19.00
C SER A 50 9.68 8.11 17.75
N SER A 51 10.29 7.93 16.57
CA SER A 51 9.54 7.86 15.32
C SER A 51 8.54 6.70 15.31
N LEU A 52 8.94 5.51 15.76
CA LEU A 52 8.07 4.34 15.85
C LEU A 52 6.87 4.57 16.76
N LEU A 53 7.08 5.11 17.96
CA LEU A 53 5.99 5.41 18.89
C LEU A 53 5.03 6.44 18.31
N LEU A 54 5.54 7.49 17.69
CA LEU A 54 4.71 8.50 17.03
C LEU A 54 3.90 7.92 15.87
N TRP A 55 4.51 7.06 15.05
CA TRP A 55 3.82 6.40 13.93
C TRP A 55 2.70 5.47 14.38
N LEU A 56 2.91 4.72 15.47
CA LEU A 56 1.94 3.75 15.97
C LEU A 56 0.74 4.42 16.68
N PHE A 57 0.97 5.49 17.44
CA PHE A 57 -0.06 6.04 18.34
C PHE A 57 -0.57 7.43 17.95
N VAL A 58 0.17 8.18 17.12
CA VAL A 58 -0.11 9.60 16.87
C VAL A 58 -0.45 9.87 15.41
N ALA A 59 0.51 9.71 14.49
CA ALA A 59 0.31 9.93 13.05
C ALA A 59 1.53 9.46 12.23
N THR A 60 1.37 9.32 10.91
CA THR A 60 2.47 8.97 9.98
C THR A 60 2.99 10.15 9.15
N ASP A 61 2.36 11.32 9.23
CA ASP A 61 2.70 12.52 8.46
C ASP A 61 3.83 13.34 9.11
N TRP A 62 3.49 14.24 10.04
CA TRP A 62 4.44 15.13 10.70
C TRP A 62 5.53 14.39 11.47
N PRO A 63 5.32 13.19 12.07
CA PRO A 63 6.41 12.47 12.73
C PRO A 63 7.48 11.98 11.76
N SER A 64 7.11 11.69 10.51
CA SER A 64 8.07 11.36 9.45
C SER A 64 8.89 12.58 9.05
N VAL A 65 8.26 13.76 9.01
CA VAL A 65 8.99 15.02 8.80
C VAL A 65 9.94 15.30 9.96
N LEU A 66 9.50 15.11 11.20
CA LEU A 66 10.35 15.24 12.39
C LEU A 66 11.54 14.27 12.32
N CYS A 67 11.34 13.03 11.85
CA CYS A 67 12.41 12.06 11.64
C CYS A 67 13.50 12.63 10.70
N TYR A 68 13.12 13.21 9.56
CA TYR A 68 14.10 13.85 8.65
C TYR A 68 14.89 14.97 9.33
N VAL A 69 14.22 15.80 10.12
CA VAL A 69 14.88 16.89 10.85
C VAL A 69 15.89 16.31 11.84
N MET A 70 15.50 15.31 12.64
CA MET A 70 16.38 14.73 13.64
C MET A 70 17.55 13.96 13.03
N LEU A 71 17.37 13.29 11.89
CA LEU A 71 18.47 12.65 11.17
C LEU A 71 19.42 13.66 10.52
N GLY A 72 18.88 14.77 9.99
CA GLY A 72 19.64 15.75 9.21
C GLY A 72 20.32 16.86 10.02
N ILE A 73 19.94 17.06 11.29
CA ILE A 73 20.47 18.14 12.15
C ILE A 73 21.97 17.99 12.51
N GLY A 74 22.64 16.93 12.04
CA GLY A 74 24.08 16.72 12.20
C GLY A 74 24.46 15.98 13.47
N MET A 75 23.53 15.24 14.06
CA MET A 75 23.79 14.46 15.27
C MET A 75 24.46 13.11 15.02
N LEU A 76 24.47 12.67 13.77
CA LEU A 76 25.12 11.44 13.33
C LEU A 76 26.37 11.80 12.50
N PRO A 77 27.55 11.22 12.79
CA PRO A 77 28.77 11.50 12.06
C PRO A 77 28.59 11.24 10.55
N GLY A 78 28.95 12.24 9.73
CA GLY A 78 28.88 12.13 8.27
C GLY A 78 27.47 12.30 7.68
N VAL A 79 26.43 12.38 8.51
CA VAL A 79 25.03 12.52 8.04
C VAL A 79 24.64 13.99 7.98
N ASN A 80 24.14 14.41 6.82
CA ASN A 80 23.63 15.75 6.58
C ASN A 80 22.31 15.71 5.79
N TYR A 81 21.62 16.85 5.71
CA TYR A 81 20.35 16.94 4.97
C TYR A 81 20.43 16.50 3.50
N SER A 82 21.55 16.75 2.81
CA SER A 82 21.72 16.32 1.42
C SER A 82 21.69 14.79 1.31
N GLN A 83 22.39 14.10 2.22
CA GLN A 83 22.35 12.65 2.30
C GLN A 83 20.94 12.14 2.67
N ILE A 84 20.26 12.77 3.64
CA ILE A 84 18.89 12.39 4.01
C ILE A 84 17.94 12.53 2.83
N PHE A 85 18.00 13.63 2.07
CA PHE A 85 17.14 13.84 0.90
C PHE A 85 17.44 12.86 -0.22
N SER A 86 18.71 12.49 -0.42
CA SER A 86 19.11 11.45 -1.37
C SER A 86 18.55 10.08 -0.97
N LEU A 87 18.62 9.72 0.32
CA LEU A 87 18.11 8.45 0.84
C LEU A 87 16.57 8.38 0.93
N SER A 88 15.88 9.54 0.94
CA SER A 88 14.42 9.64 1.06
C SER A 88 13.77 9.98 -0.29
N PHE A 89 13.59 11.26 -0.59
CA PHE A 89 12.90 11.75 -1.78
C PHE A 89 13.61 11.36 -3.09
N GLY A 90 14.93 11.29 -3.07
CA GLY A 90 15.76 10.85 -4.19
C GLY A 90 15.80 9.33 -4.39
N ASN A 91 15.22 8.55 -3.48
CA ASN A 91 15.24 7.10 -3.55
C ASN A 91 14.31 6.60 -4.66
N THR A 92 14.76 5.63 -5.45
CA THR A 92 13.96 5.00 -6.52
C THR A 92 12.63 4.44 -6.02
N THR A 93 12.55 3.94 -4.79
CA THR A 93 11.31 3.46 -4.15
C THR A 93 10.31 4.59 -3.96
N PHE A 94 10.76 5.77 -3.54
CA PHE A 94 9.90 6.93 -3.39
C PHE A 94 9.33 7.34 -4.75
N VAL A 95 10.19 7.43 -5.77
CA VAL A 95 9.77 7.77 -7.14
C VAL A 95 8.78 6.74 -7.68
N PHE A 96 9.07 5.45 -7.50
CA PHE A 96 8.18 4.36 -7.88
C PHE A 96 6.77 4.53 -7.29
N LEU A 97 6.66 4.69 -5.97
CA LEU A 97 5.37 4.82 -5.29
C LEU A 97 4.59 6.07 -5.72
N LEU A 98 5.29 7.17 -5.99
CA LEU A 98 4.65 8.39 -6.48
C LEU A 98 3.91 8.14 -7.79
N PHE A 99 4.59 7.53 -8.76
CA PHE A 99 4.00 7.30 -10.08
C PHE A 99 2.99 6.15 -10.06
N THR A 100 3.14 5.13 -9.21
CA THR A 100 2.11 4.10 -9.05
C THR A 100 0.84 4.66 -8.42
N PHE A 101 0.93 5.57 -7.44
CA PHE A 101 -0.25 6.26 -6.90
C PHE A 101 -0.98 7.07 -7.96
N LEU A 102 -0.25 7.81 -8.81
CA LEU A 102 -0.86 8.56 -9.91
C LEU A 102 -1.63 7.65 -10.91
N MET A 103 -1.04 6.52 -11.28
CA MET A 103 -1.70 5.54 -12.14
C MET A 103 -2.92 4.89 -11.48
N THR A 104 -2.79 4.54 -10.21
CA THR A 104 -3.88 3.94 -9.43
C THR A 104 -5.05 4.91 -9.33
N TYR A 105 -4.77 6.19 -9.07
CA TYR A 105 -5.76 7.25 -9.09
C TYR A 105 -6.52 7.33 -10.42
N ALA A 106 -5.82 7.27 -11.56
CA ALA A 106 -6.47 7.27 -12.87
C ALA A 106 -7.42 6.08 -13.05
N LEU A 107 -7.03 4.90 -12.57
CA LEU A 107 -7.86 3.69 -12.59
C LEU A 107 -9.08 3.81 -11.68
N GLU A 108 -8.93 4.40 -10.50
CA GLU A 108 -10.02 4.68 -9.55
C GLU A 108 -11.08 5.63 -10.10
N GLN A 109 -10.69 6.56 -10.97
CA GLN A 109 -11.65 7.45 -11.65
C GLN A 109 -12.53 6.71 -12.67
N THR A 110 -12.38 5.39 -12.81
CA THR A 110 -13.18 4.56 -13.72
C THR A 110 -14.00 3.52 -12.97
N PRO A 111 -15.13 3.06 -13.53
CA PRO A 111 -15.90 1.95 -12.95
C PRO A 111 -15.21 0.58 -13.03
N ALA A 112 -13.99 0.49 -13.57
CA ALA A 112 -13.33 -0.79 -13.90
C ALA A 112 -13.24 -1.75 -12.72
N LEU A 113 -12.81 -1.26 -11.55
CA LEU A 113 -12.65 -2.08 -10.35
C LEU A 113 -14.00 -2.58 -9.83
N ARG A 114 -15.02 -1.71 -9.77
CA ARG A 114 -16.40 -2.10 -9.41
C ARG A 114 -16.96 -3.10 -10.40
N ARG A 115 -16.69 -2.93 -11.69
CA ARG A 115 -17.13 -3.84 -12.76
C ARG A 115 -16.44 -5.20 -12.66
N PHE A 116 -15.18 -5.25 -12.24
CA PHE A 116 -14.48 -6.50 -11.97
C PHE A 116 -15.18 -7.28 -10.84
N VAL A 117 -15.48 -6.61 -9.72
CA VAL A 117 -16.24 -7.21 -8.61
C VAL A 117 -17.64 -7.65 -9.08
N ALA A 118 -18.36 -6.81 -9.82
CA ALA A 118 -19.68 -7.12 -10.37
C ALA A 118 -19.68 -8.39 -11.23
N ARG A 119 -18.68 -8.56 -12.10
CA ARG A 119 -18.55 -9.78 -12.93
C ARG A 119 -18.29 -11.02 -12.09
N ALA A 120 -17.47 -10.91 -11.04
CA ALA A 120 -17.19 -12.04 -10.16
C ALA A 120 -18.44 -12.44 -9.35
N LEU A 121 -19.21 -11.47 -8.86
CA LEU A 121 -20.44 -11.71 -8.11
C LEU A 121 -21.62 -12.15 -8.99
N GLY A 122 -21.64 -11.76 -10.27
CA GLY A 122 -22.60 -12.26 -11.27
C GLY A 122 -22.21 -13.61 -11.89
N SER A 123 -21.13 -14.25 -11.43
CA SER A 123 -20.69 -15.53 -11.98
C SER A 123 -21.55 -16.70 -11.51
N SER A 124 -21.58 -17.78 -12.30
CA SER A 124 -22.25 -19.03 -11.92
C SER A 124 -21.65 -19.68 -10.66
N PHE A 125 -20.42 -19.32 -10.28
CA PHE A 125 -19.82 -19.72 -9.02
C PHE A 125 -20.48 -19.00 -7.84
N ALA A 126 -20.56 -17.67 -7.90
CA ALA A 126 -21.14 -16.85 -6.85
C ALA A 126 -22.63 -17.16 -6.58
N GLY A 127 -23.38 -17.54 -7.62
CA GLY A 127 -24.81 -17.89 -7.50
C GLY A 127 -25.11 -19.24 -6.81
N LYS A 128 -24.11 -20.07 -6.49
CA LYS A 128 -24.35 -21.42 -5.95
C LYS A 128 -24.84 -21.42 -4.50
N SER A 129 -24.28 -20.56 -3.67
CA SER A 129 -24.69 -20.40 -2.26
C SER A 129 -24.11 -19.10 -1.68
N PRO A 130 -24.63 -18.62 -0.52
CA PRO A 130 -24.09 -17.43 0.16
C PRO A 130 -22.58 -17.50 0.41
N TRP A 131 -22.05 -18.69 0.74
CA TRP A 131 -20.61 -18.89 0.91
C TRP A 131 -19.80 -18.72 -0.38
N HIS A 132 -20.33 -19.16 -1.52
CA HIS A 132 -19.66 -18.94 -2.80
C HIS A 132 -19.68 -17.47 -3.20
N PHE A 133 -20.76 -16.77 -2.89
CA PHE A 133 -20.86 -15.34 -3.13
C PHE A 133 -19.87 -14.53 -2.30
N ILE A 134 -19.80 -14.77 -0.99
CA ILE A 134 -18.81 -14.15 -0.11
C ILE A 134 -17.39 -14.55 -0.53
N GLY A 135 -17.17 -15.81 -0.91
CA GLY A 135 -15.90 -16.27 -1.45
C GLY A 135 -15.50 -15.54 -2.73
N ALA A 136 -16.44 -15.34 -3.66
CA ALA A 136 -16.22 -14.58 -4.88
C ALA A 136 -15.92 -13.09 -4.60
N PHE A 137 -16.60 -12.50 -3.62
CA PHE A 137 -16.32 -11.14 -3.16
C PHE A 137 -14.88 -11.03 -2.64
N TYR A 138 -14.49 -11.84 -1.65
CA TYR A 138 -13.14 -11.78 -1.09
C TYR A 138 -12.06 -12.20 -2.08
N ALA A 139 -12.31 -13.16 -2.96
CA ALA A 139 -11.37 -13.49 -4.04
C ALA A 139 -11.17 -12.30 -4.99
N SER A 140 -12.23 -11.53 -5.26
CA SER A 140 -12.12 -10.31 -6.06
C SER A 140 -11.32 -9.23 -5.34
N VAL A 141 -11.58 -9.03 -4.04
CA VAL A 141 -10.81 -8.11 -3.20
C VAL A 141 -9.34 -8.51 -3.18
N LEU A 142 -9.03 -9.81 -2.99
CA LEU A 142 -7.68 -10.33 -3.01
C LEU A 142 -6.99 -10.04 -4.35
N ALA A 143 -7.64 -10.37 -5.47
CA ALA A 143 -7.09 -10.14 -6.80
C ALA A 143 -6.80 -8.65 -7.07
N ILE A 144 -7.72 -7.75 -6.69
CA ILE A 144 -7.51 -6.31 -6.84
C ILE A 144 -6.38 -5.82 -5.90
N SER A 145 -6.33 -6.33 -4.68
CA SER A 145 -5.31 -5.95 -3.69
C SER A 145 -3.89 -6.32 -4.10
N LEU A 146 -3.67 -7.16 -5.11
CA LEU A 146 -2.35 -7.42 -5.67
C LEU A 146 -1.73 -6.20 -6.36
N PHE A 147 -2.53 -5.20 -6.74
CA PHE A 147 -2.06 -4.05 -7.52
C PHE A 147 -2.52 -2.70 -6.97
N ILE A 148 -3.55 -2.67 -6.12
CA ILE A 148 -4.16 -1.44 -5.61
C ILE A 148 -3.81 -1.26 -4.14
N SER A 149 -3.45 -0.04 -3.75
CA SER A 149 -3.09 0.26 -2.36
C SER A 149 -4.28 0.05 -1.40
N PRO A 150 -4.05 -0.37 -0.15
CA PRO A 150 -5.11 -0.65 0.82
C PRO A 150 -6.14 0.46 1.03
N PRO A 151 -5.77 1.75 1.21
CA PRO A 151 -6.74 2.80 1.51
C PRO A 151 -7.76 2.99 0.38
N ILE A 152 -7.27 3.00 -0.85
CA ILE A 152 -8.07 3.14 -2.06
C ILE A 152 -8.98 1.94 -2.25
N LEU A 153 -8.40 0.73 -2.14
CA LEU A 153 -9.17 -0.48 -2.32
C LEU A 153 -10.33 -0.52 -1.33
N PHE A 154 -10.05 -0.19 -0.07
CA PHE A 154 -11.07 -0.12 0.97
C PHE A 154 -12.18 0.88 0.64
N MET A 155 -11.87 2.08 0.13
CA MET A 155 -12.89 3.05 -0.30
C MET A 155 -13.83 2.50 -1.40
N ILE A 156 -13.34 1.60 -2.24
CA ILE A 156 -14.12 0.99 -3.32
C ILE A 156 -14.98 -0.17 -2.81
N VAL A 157 -14.38 -1.06 -2.01
CA VAL A 157 -15.03 -2.32 -1.61
C VAL A 157 -15.87 -2.19 -0.36
N PHE A 158 -15.66 -1.15 0.47
CA PHE A 158 -16.46 -0.93 1.67
C PHE A 158 -17.94 -0.64 1.37
N PRO A 159 -18.32 0.24 0.42
CA PRO A 159 -19.72 0.41 0.03
C PRO A 159 -20.35 -0.89 -0.51
N ILE A 160 -19.58 -1.67 -1.28
CA ILE A 160 -20.03 -2.97 -1.79
C ILE A 160 -20.26 -3.94 -0.62
N TYR A 161 -19.34 -3.96 0.36
CA TYR A 161 -19.49 -4.73 1.58
C TYR A 161 -20.75 -4.33 2.36
N GLU A 162 -21.03 -3.03 2.53
CA GLU A 162 -22.24 -2.57 3.22
C GLU A 162 -23.53 -3.03 2.51
N GLU A 163 -23.55 -2.98 1.18
CA GLU A 163 -24.66 -3.48 0.38
C GLU A 163 -24.82 -5.00 0.50
N ILE A 164 -23.70 -5.74 0.49
CA ILE A 164 -23.72 -7.18 0.75
C ILE A 164 -24.33 -7.44 2.13
N MET A 165 -23.90 -6.71 3.18
CA MET A 165 -24.47 -6.90 4.52
C MET A 165 -25.98 -6.65 4.54
N ALA A 166 -26.46 -5.64 3.80
CA ALA A 166 -27.88 -5.37 3.67
C ALA A 166 -28.64 -6.53 2.98
N VAL A 167 -28.07 -7.13 1.92
CA VAL A 167 -28.63 -8.33 1.25
C VAL A 167 -28.62 -9.53 2.19
N LEU A 168 -27.58 -9.68 3.01
CA LEU A 168 -27.50 -10.73 4.04
C LEU A 168 -28.46 -10.50 5.22
N GLY A 169 -29.12 -9.33 5.30
CA GLY A 169 -29.98 -8.97 6.44
C GLY A 169 -29.20 -8.61 7.71
N LEU A 170 -27.89 -8.37 7.61
CA LEU A 170 -27.01 -8.07 8.73
C LEU A 170 -26.92 -6.55 8.96
N LYS A 171 -26.98 -6.15 10.23
CA LYS A 171 -26.91 -4.75 10.67
C LYS A 171 -25.55 -4.42 11.25
N LYS A 172 -25.23 -3.12 11.25
CA LYS A 172 -24.04 -2.61 11.94
C LYS A 172 -24.12 -2.94 13.43
N GLY A 173 -23.10 -3.63 13.93
CA GLY A 173 -23.03 -4.12 15.31
C GLY A 173 -23.27 -5.62 15.44
N ASP A 174 -23.83 -6.27 14.42
CA ASP A 174 -23.95 -7.72 14.40
C ASP A 174 -22.57 -8.37 14.38
N ARG A 175 -22.45 -9.50 15.06
CA ARG A 175 -21.18 -10.22 15.19
C ARG A 175 -20.68 -10.67 13.82
N GLU A 176 -21.56 -11.22 13.00
CA GLU A 176 -21.29 -11.76 11.68
C GLU A 176 -20.79 -10.65 10.75
N ALA A 177 -21.46 -9.50 10.72
CA ALA A 177 -20.99 -8.33 9.98
C ALA A 177 -19.61 -7.90 10.47
N SER A 178 -19.39 -7.80 11.78
CA SER A 178 -18.08 -7.40 12.33
C SER A 178 -16.95 -8.36 11.93
N VAL A 179 -17.23 -9.67 11.96
CA VAL A 179 -16.28 -10.71 11.55
C VAL A 179 -15.99 -10.65 10.05
N LEU A 180 -17.01 -10.44 9.21
CA LEU A 180 -16.84 -10.29 7.76
C LEU A 180 -16.09 -8.99 7.41
N LEU A 181 -16.27 -7.91 8.18
CA LEU A 181 -15.46 -6.71 8.03
C LEU A 181 -13.99 -6.97 8.39
N ILE A 182 -13.72 -7.71 9.46
CA ILE A 182 -12.34 -8.13 9.81
C ILE A 182 -11.74 -8.97 8.69
N ALA A 183 -12.48 -9.92 8.13
CA ALA A 183 -12.03 -10.72 7.00
C ALA A 183 -11.75 -9.87 5.75
N LEU A 184 -12.52 -8.79 5.53
CA LEU A 184 -12.26 -7.83 4.46
C LEU A 184 -10.91 -7.15 4.65
N PHE A 185 -10.65 -6.61 5.85
CA PHE A 185 -9.36 -6.00 6.18
C PHE A 185 -8.20 -7.00 6.06
N ALA A 186 -8.38 -8.21 6.57
CA ALA A 186 -7.38 -9.27 6.47
C ALA A 186 -7.10 -9.64 5.01
N THR A 187 -8.12 -9.75 4.16
CA THR A 187 -7.97 -10.05 2.73
C THR A 187 -7.14 -8.98 2.03
N VAL A 188 -7.43 -7.69 2.29
CA VAL A 188 -6.65 -6.58 1.74
C VAL A 188 -5.21 -6.65 2.21
N ALA A 189 -4.97 -6.88 3.50
CA ALA A 189 -3.62 -7.00 4.06
C ALA A 189 -2.83 -8.18 3.47
N ILE A 190 -3.47 -9.34 3.31
CA ILE A 190 -2.88 -10.53 2.69
C ILE A 190 -2.42 -10.21 1.27
N GLY A 191 -3.29 -9.65 0.42
CA GLY A 191 -2.90 -9.39 -0.97
C GLY A 191 -1.88 -8.25 -1.11
N THR A 192 -1.88 -7.27 -0.20
CA THR A 192 -0.79 -6.28 -0.11
C THR A 192 0.57 -6.92 0.20
N ALA A 193 0.60 -8.02 0.96
CA ALA A 193 1.82 -8.77 1.23
C ALA A 193 2.23 -9.73 0.11
N MET A 194 1.35 -10.00 -0.87
CA MET A 194 1.63 -10.97 -1.94
C MET A 194 2.54 -10.42 -3.05
N THR A 195 2.57 -9.10 -3.27
CA THR A 195 3.33 -8.49 -4.37
C THR A 195 4.10 -7.23 -3.92
N PRO A 196 5.18 -6.85 -4.62
CA PRO A 196 5.90 -5.59 -4.42
C PRO A 196 5.57 -4.55 -5.50
N ILE A 197 4.30 -4.49 -5.94
CA ILE A 197 3.87 -3.71 -7.12
C ILE A 197 3.40 -2.30 -6.77
N ASN A 198 2.54 -2.15 -5.77
CA ASN A 198 2.04 -0.84 -5.33
C ASN A 198 2.03 -0.74 -3.80
N HIS A 199 2.81 -1.63 -3.19
CA HIS A 199 2.73 -1.96 -1.78
C HIS A 199 4.00 -1.50 -1.12
N VAL A 200 3.84 -0.36 -0.47
CA VAL A 200 4.90 0.37 0.20
C VAL A 200 5.77 -0.53 1.08
N PHE A 201 5.16 -1.38 1.90
CA PHE A 201 5.89 -2.19 2.86
C PHE A 201 6.80 -3.24 2.22
N SER A 202 6.30 -3.98 1.23
CA SER A 202 7.09 -5.02 0.54
C SER A 202 8.23 -4.41 -0.26
N VAL A 203 7.98 -3.27 -0.93
CA VAL A 203 9.00 -2.54 -1.68
C VAL A 203 10.07 -1.97 -0.75
N THR A 204 9.68 -1.30 0.34
CA THR A 204 10.64 -0.77 1.33
C THR A 204 11.46 -1.90 1.95
N ALA A 205 10.85 -3.04 2.29
CA ALA A 205 11.58 -4.19 2.83
C ALA A 205 12.62 -4.73 1.85
N MET A 206 12.28 -4.86 0.56
CA MET A 206 13.22 -5.26 -0.49
C MET A 206 14.36 -4.24 -0.66
N ALA A 207 14.04 -2.95 -0.60
CA ALA A 207 15.03 -1.87 -0.70
C ALA A 207 16.02 -1.89 0.47
N LEU A 208 15.52 -2.03 1.70
CA LEU A 208 16.35 -2.15 2.91
C LEU A 208 17.21 -3.41 2.89
N TYR A 209 16.65 -4.54 2.45
CA TYR A 209 17.40 -5.79 2.29
C TYR A 209 18.57 -5.65 1.30
N LYS A 210 18.32 -5.01 0.15
CA LYS A 210 19.37 -4.72 -0.83
C LYS A 210 20.43 -3.77 -0.25
N SER A 211 20.02 -2.75 0.49
CA SER A 211 20.93 -1.81 1.15
C SER A 211 21.86 -2.53 2.14
N ALA A 212 21.29 -3.43 2.96
CA ALA A 212 22.03 -4.13 4.00
C ALA A 212 22.93 -5.27 3.49
N THR A 213 22.54 -5.97 2.42
CA THR A 213 23.22 -7.19 1.95
C THR A 213 23.93 -7.05 0.61
N GLY A 214 23.65 -5.99 -0.15
CA GLY A 214 24.04 -5.86 -1.56
C GLY A 214 23.25 -6.75 -2.52
N ILE A 215 22.37 -7.64 -2.02
CA ILE A 215 21.62 -8.60 -2.83
C ILE A 215 20.26 -7.99 -3.21
N ALA A 216 20.02 -7.85 -4.50
CA ALA A 216 18.73 -7.40 -5.01
C ALA A 216 17.75 -8.58 -5.10
N ILE A 217 16.60 -8.46 -4.45
CA ILE A 217 15.45 -9.35 -4.67
C ILE A 217 14.66 -8.78 -5.85
N SER A 218 14.43 -9.59 -6.87
CA SER A 218 13.55 -9.23 -8.00
C SER A 218 12.07 -9.33 -7.60
N ASN A 219 11.21 -8.64 -8.34
CA ASN A 219 9.77 -8.69 -8.10
C ASN A 219 9.22 -10.11 -8.22
N ALA A 220 9.69 -10.92 -9.19
CA ALA A 220 9.19 -12.29 -9.28
C ALA A 220 9.75 -13.18 -8.17
N GLN A 221 11.01 -13.03 -7.76
CA GLN A 221 11.54 -13.76 -6.59
C GLN A 221 10.70 -13.51 -5.34
N TYR A 222 10.31 -12.26 -5.10
CA TYR A 222 9.38 -11.94 -4.03
C TYR A 222 8.03 -12.65 -4.22
N MET A 223 7.41 -12.50 -5.40
CA MET A 223 6.08 -13.06 -5.70
C MET A 223 6.04 -14.60 -5.69
N MET A 224 7.15 -15.27 -6.01
CA MET A 224 7.26 -16.73 -5.93
C MET A 224 7.02 -17.27 -4.51
N ILE A 225 7.28 -16.47 -3.48
CA ILE A 225 7.00 -16.82 -2.09
C ILE A 225 5.73 -16.11 -1.61
N GLY A 226 5.60 -14.82 -1.91
CA GLY A 226 4.50 -13.97 -1.45
C GLY A 226 3.13 -14.46 -1.93
N ILE A 227 2.98 -14.80 -3.22
CA ILE A 227 1.69 -15.26 -3.76
C ILE A 227 1.28 -16.61 -3.15
N PRO A 228 2.11 -17.67 -3.16
CA PRO A 228 1.72 -18.93 -2.51
C PRO A 228 1.41 -18.78 -1.03
N ALA A 229 2.23 -18.05 -0.27
CA ALA A 229 1.98 -17.81 1.15
C ALA A 229 0.66 -17.07 1.38
N GLY A 230 0.37 -16.03 0.59
CA GLY A 230 -0.88 -15.28 0.68
C GLY A 230 -2.11 -16.13 0.33
N LEU A 231 -2.02 -17.00 -0.67
CA LEU A 231 -3.09 -17.95 -1.00
C LEU A 231 -3.36 -18.93 0.15
N VAL A 232 -2.31 -19.45 0.79
CA VAL A 232 -2.45 -20.32 1.98
C VAL A 232 -3.14 -19.57 3.12
N LEU A 233 -2.72 -18.34 3.41
CA LEU A 233 -3.33 -17.50 4.43
C LEU A 233 -4.80 -17.16 4.11
N PHE A 234 -5.10 -16.90 2.84
CA PHE A 234 -6.46 -16.61 2.38
C PHE A 234 -7.39 -17.82 2.54
N ILE A 235 -6.93 -19.01 2.17
CA ILE A 235 -7.67 -20.26 2.36
C ILE A 235 -7.85 -20.54 3.87
N ALA A 236 -6.80 -20.37 4.66
CA ALA A 236 -6.86 -20.53 6.11
C ALA A 236 -7.88 -19.57 6.75
N MET A 237 -7.92 -18.30 6.31
CA MET A 237 -8.91 -17.32 6.74
C MET A 237 -10.34 -17.80 6.42
N GLY A 238 -10.58 -18.33 5.21
CA GLY A 238 -11.87 -18.94 4.84
C GLY A 238 -12.28 -20.10 5.75
N VAL A 239 -11.32 -20.96 6.12
CA VAL A 239 -11.55 -22.07 7.08
C VAL A 239 -11.88 -21.54 8.47
N VAL A 240 -11.15 -20.53 8.95
CA VAL A 240 -11.37 -19.90 10.27
C VAL A 240 -12.76 -19.26 10.36
N LEU A 241 -13.22 -18.58 9.30
CA LEU A 241 -14.57 -18.01 9.22
C LEU A 241 -15.65 -19.08 9.44
N ARG A 242 -15.48 -20.26 8.85
CA ARG A 242 -16.45 -21.35 8.93
C ARG A 242 -16.35 -22.16 10.24
N THR A 243 -15.14 -22.44 10.71
CA THR A 243 -14.92 -23.42 11.80
C THR A 243 -14.81 -22.77 13.18
N ILE A 244 -14.04 -21.69 13.30
CA ILE A 244 -13.74 -21.03 14.57
C ILE A 244 -14.77 -19.95 14.85
N TRP A 245 -14.96 -19.02 13.91
CA TRP A 245 -15.92 -17.94 14.08
C TRP A 245 -17.35 -18.36 13.84
N ARG A 246 -17.55 -19.51 13.16
CA ARG A 246 -18.85 -20.15 12.92
C ARG A 246 -19.87 -19.18 12.34
N VAL A 247 -19.44 -18.40 11.33
CA VAL A 247 -20.35 -17.48 10.63
C VAL A 247 -21.47 -18.29 10.01
N ASP A 248 -22.72 -17.95 10.33
CA ASP A 248 -23.90 -18.61 9.77
C ASP A 248 -24.53 -17.75 8.68
N LEU A 249 -24.77 -18.37 7.52
CA LEU A 249 -25.35 -17.75 6.32
C LEU A 249 -26.45 -18.63 5.73
N SER A 250 -26.96 -19.62 6.46
CA SER A 250 -27.88 -20.63 5.93
C SER A 250 -29.21 -20.05 5.44
N ASN A 251 -29.65 -18.93 6.02
CA ASN A 251 -30.98 -18.36 5.80
C ASN A 251 -30.98 -17.12 4.89
N VAL A 252 -29.90 -16.95 4.11
CA VAL A 252 -29.71 -15.77 3.25
C VAL A 252 -30.30 -16.03 1.86
N GLU A 253 -31.20 -15.14 1.44
CA GLU A 253 -31.61 -15.05 0.04
C GLU A 253 -30.64 -14.16 -0.74
N MET A 254 -29.97 -14.75 -1.73
CA MET A 254 -29.05 -14.03 -2.59
C MET A 254 -29.82 -13.16 -3.59
N LYS A 255 -29.83 -11.85 -3.35
CA LYS A 255 -30.38 -10.86 -4.28
C LYS A 255 -29.26 -10.20 -5.10
N PRO A 256 -29.54 -9.74 -6.32
CA PRO A 256 -28.61 -8.93 -7.08
C PRO A 256 -28.25 -7.65 -6.30
N LEU A 257 -27.01 -7.19 -6.46
CA LEU A 257 -26.54 -5.94 -5.86
C LEU A 257 -26.87 -4.78 -6.82
N GLU A 258 -27.82 -3.93 -6.43
CA GLU A 258 -28.26 -2.76 -7.19
C GLU A 258 -27.09 -1.85 -7.60
N SER A 259 -26.11 -1.64 -6.71
CA SER A 259 -24.97 -0.75 -7.03
C SER A 259 -24.06 -1.29 -8.13
N LEU A 260 -24.07 -2.60 -8.34
CA LEU A 260 -23.28 -3.29 -9.36
C LEU A 260 -24.05 -3.45 -10.67
N GLU A 261 -25.38 -3.45 -10.63
CA GLU A 261 -26.24 -3.40 -11.81
C GLU A 261 -26.32 -2.00 -12.43
N ALA A 262 -26.28 -0.95 -11.60
CA ALA A 262 -26.34 0.45 -12.04
C ALA A 262 -25.03 1.00 -12.65
N LEU A 263 -24.07 0.13 -13.01
CA LEU A 263 -22.80 0.58 -13.58
C LEU A 263 -23.01 1.15 -15.00
N PRO A 264 -22.43 2.33 -15.32
CA PRO A 264 -22.56 2.91 -16.66
C PRO A 264 -21.96 1.99 -17.72
N ALA A 265 -22.30 2.21 -18.99
CA ALA A 265 -21.72 1.47 -20.10
C ALA A 265 -20.17 1.60 -20.10
N LYS A 266 -19.48 0.50 -20.45
CA LYS A 266 -18.01 0.49 -20.50
C LYS A 266 -17.53 1.51 -21.52
N SER A 267 -16.79 2.51 -21.06
CA SER A 267 -16.29 3.58 -21.93
C SER A 267 -14.95 3.22 -22.58
N LYS A 268 -14.62 3.89 -23.68
CA LYS A 268 -13.28 3.82 -24.30
C LYS A 268 -12.20 4.27 -23.31
N ARG A 269 -12.52 5.29 -22.50
CA ARG A 269 -11.69 5.79 -21.40
C ARG A 269 -11.38 4.69 -20.37
N GLU A 270 -12.40 4.02 -19.85
CA GLU A 270 -12.26 2.89 -18.90
C GLU A 270 -11.34 1.81 -19.48
N THR A 271 -11.58 1.44 -20.75
CA THR A 271 -10.80 0.40 -21.44
C THR A 271 -9.33 0.79 -21.59
N ALA A 272 -9.05 2.02 -22.05
CA ALA A 272 -7.69 2.50 -22.23
C ALA A 272 -6.94 2.56 -20.90
N THR A 273 -7.55 3.09 -19.83
CA THR A 273 -6.93 3.15 -18.51
C THR A 273 -6.55 1.76 -17.99
N VAL A 274 -7.46 0.78 -18.11
CA VAL A 274 -7.19 -0.61 -17.71
C VAL A 274 -6.05 -1.22 -18.54
N LEU A 275 -6.06 -1.03 -19.86
CA LEU A 275 -5.02 -1.59 -20.73
C LEU A 275 -3.63 -1.00 -20.42
N ILE A 276 -3.53 0.30 -20.17
CA ILE A 276 -2.27 0.96 -19.81
C ILE A 276 -1.79 0.45 -18.44
N PHE A 277 -2.69 0.36 -17.45
CA PHE A 277 -2.35 -0.16 -16.13
C PHE A 277 -1.82 -1.60 -16.21
N MET A 278 -2.53 -2.47 -16.94
CA MET A 278 -2.08 -3.86 -17.16
C MET A 278 -0.77 -3.92 -17.95
N GLY A 279 -0.56 -3.02 -18.92
CA GLY A 279 0.70 -2.90 -19.64
C GLY A 279 1.88 -2.57 -18.72
N VAL A 280 1.70 -1.68 -17.75
CA VAL A 280 2.72 -1.37 -16.74
C VAL A 280 2.98 -2.56 -15.82
N VAL A 281 1.94 -3.26 -15.38
CA VAL A 281 2.10 -4.51 -14.59
C VAL A 281 2.91 -5.53 -15.38
N LEU A 282 2.61 -5.72 -16.66
CA LEU A 282 3.33 -6.62 -17.54
C LEU A 282 4.80 -6.20 -17.68
N LEU A 283 5.11 -4.91 -17.83
CA LEU A 283 6.49 -4.42 -17.93
C LEU A 283 7.36 -4.76 -16.70
N TRP A 284 6.79 -4.95 -15.51
CA TRP A 284 7.55 -5.39 -14.33
C TRP A 284 7.91 -6.88 -14.37
N VAL A 285 7.08 -7.72 -14.98
CA VAL A 285 7.28 -9.18 -15.06
C VAL A 285 8.00 -9.55 -16.36
N LEU A 286 7.88 -8.70 -17.40
CA LEU A 286 8.43 -8.90 -18.73
C LEU A 286 9.93 -9.25 -18.75
N PRO A 287 10.82 -8.61 -17.97
CA PRO A 287 12.26 -8.90 -18.03
C PRO A 287 12.59 -10.35 -17.68
N GLU A 288 11.75 -10.99 -16.87
CA GLU A 288 11.90 -12.40 -16.50
C GLU A 288 11.29 -13.33 -17.54
N LEU A 289 10.19 -12.92 -18.17
CA LEU A 289 9.53 -13.70 -19.22
C LEU A 289 10.35 -13.75 -20.51
N VAL A 290 11.03 -12.65 -20.88
CA VAL A 290 11.72 -12.53 -22.18
C VAL A 290 13.22 -12.72 -22.12
N GLY A 291 13.80 -12.88 -20.92
CA GLY A 291 15.25 -12.94 -20.73
C GLY A 291 15.96 -14.06 -21.51
N GLY A 292 15.25 -15.14 -21.84
CA GLY A 292 15.80 -16.27 -22.61
C GLY A 292 15.85 -16.05 -24.13
N PHE A 293 15.04 -15.15 -24.69
CA PHE A 293 14.92 -14.96 -26.15
C PHE A 293 15.11 -13.51 -26.62
N LEU A 294 14.97 -12.52 -25.73
CA LEU A 294 15.27 -11.10 -25.97
C LEU A 294 16.13 -10.53 -24.82
N PRO A 295 17.40 -10.95 -24.71
CA PRO A 295 18.27 -10.59 -23.60
C PRO A 295 18.50 -9.07 -23.51
N ASP A 296 18.60 -8.37 -24.64
CA ASP A 296 18.82 -6.91 -24.67
C ASP A 296 17.63 -6.14 -24.10
N VAL A 297 16.41 -6.59 -24.40
CA VAL A 297 15.18 -5.99 -23.86
C VAL A 297 15.09 -6.22 -22.36
N ALA A 298 15.38 -7.44 -21.90
CA ALA A 298 15.41 -7.75 -20.48
C ALA A 298 16.49 -6.95 -19.74
N ALA A 299 17.68 -6.80 -20.33
CA ALA A 299 18.77 -6.00 -19.77
C ALA A 299 18.41 -4.52 -19.67
N PHE A 300 17.81 -3.95 -20.73
CA PHE A 300 17.32 -2.57 -20.72
C PHE A 300 16.31 -2.34 -19.60
N LEU A 301 15.28 -3.19 -19.48
CA LEU A 301 14.25 -3.01 -18.46
C LEU A 301 14.78 -3.18 -17.03
N LYS A 302 15.71 -4.12 -16.82
CA LYS A 302 16.41 -4.27 -15.52
C LYS A 302 17.25 -3.04 -15.20
N ALA A 303 17.94 -2.47 -16.18
CA ALA A 303 18.75 -1.27 -16.01
C ALA A 303 17.91 0.00 -15.78
N ALA A 304 16.78 0.13 -16.48
CA ALA A 304 15.83 1.23 -16.32
C ALA A 304 15.20 1.24 -14.90
N GLY A 305 15.13 0.07 -14.26
CA GLY A 305 14.72 -0.06 -12.88
C GLY A 305 13.20 -0.01 -12.67
N MET A 306 12.78 -0.22 -11.42
CA MET A 306 11.37 -0.44 -11.09
C MET A 306 10.46 0.77 -11.28
N ALA A 307 11.00 1.99 -11.18
CA ALA A 307 10.26 3.24 -11.35
C ALA A 307 9.93 3.55 -12.82
N PHE A 308 10.65 2.94 -13.77
CA PHE A 308 10.47 3.23 -15.20
C PHE A 308 9.07 2.90 -15.73
N PRO A 309 8.50 1.68 -15.52
CA PRO A 309 7.18 1.36 -16.03
C PRO A 309 6.05 2.31 -15.58
N PRO A 310 5.88 2.66 -14.29
CA PRO A 310 4.80 3.55 -13.89
C PRO A 310 5.00 4.99 -14.39
N MET A 311 6.24 5.47 -14.57
CA MET A 311 6.51 6.76 -15.20
C MET A 311 6.01 6.81 -16.64
N ILE A 312 6.29 5.78 -17.44
CA ILE A 312 5.77 5.66 -18.81
C ILE A 312 4.25 5.58 -18.78
N GLY A 313 3.66 4.80 -17.87
CA GLY A 313 2.21 4.73 -17.70
C GLY A 313 1.56 6.08 -17.44
N VAL A 314 2.13 6.88 -16.53
CA VAL A 314 1.66 8.25 -16.25
C VAL A 314 1.78 9.16 -17.47
N ILE A 315 2.89 9.10 -18.22
CA ILE A 315 3.06 9.89 -19.45
C ILE A 315 1.98 9.53 -20.47
N VAL A 316 1.77 8.24 -20.72
CA VAL A 316 0.76 7.77 -21.68
C VAL A 316 -0.65 8.18 -21.25
N MET A 317 -0.98 8.04 -19.96
CA MET A 317 -2.28 8.48 -19.43
C MET A 317 -2.46 10.01 -19.45
N ALA A 318 -1.38 10.78 -19.31
CA ALA A 318 -1.44 12.24 -19.39
C ALA A 318 -1.63 12.74 -20.83
N ILE A 319 -1.05 12.05 -21.83
CA ILE A 319 -1.16 12.42 -23.25
C ILE A 319 -2.50 11.96 -23.84
N LEU A 320 -2.91 10.72 -23.58
CA LEU A 320 -4.12 10.18 -24.18
C LEU A 320 -5.36 10.85 -23.60
N SER A 321 -6.17 11.42 -24.49
CA SER A 321 -7.38 12.15 -24.14
C SER A 321 -8.60 11.52 -24.79
N PHE A 322 -9.69 11.45 -24.03
CA PHE A 322 -11.00 10.99 -24.49
C PHE A 322 -12.01 12.07 -24.10
N ASP A 323 -12.89 12.43 -25.03
CA ASP A 323 -13.93 13.45 -24.83
C ASP A 323 -13.36 14.79 -24.30
N GLY A 324 -12.20 15.20 -24.82
CA GLY A 324 -11.53 16.44 -24.45
C GLY A 324 -10.83 16.45 -23.09
N LYS A 325 -10.79 15.30 -22.37
CA LYS A 325 -10.12 15.19 -21.07
C LYS A 325 -9.01 14.12 -21.09
N PRO A 326 -7.81 14.39 -20.55
CA PRO A 326 -6.75 13.39 -20.44
C PRO A 326 -7.17 12.25 -19.51
N LEU A 327 -6.61 11.05 -19.67
CA LEU A 327 -6.87 9.92 -18.76
C LEU A 327 -6.42 10.26 -17.32
N LEU A 328 -5.34 11.02 -17.20
CA LEU A 328 -4.80 11.51 -15.94
C LEU A 328 -4.36 12.97 -16.06
N SER A 329 -4.92 13.83 -15.21
CA SER A 329 -4.30 15.12 -14.90
C SER A 329 -3.25 14.89 -13.81
N ILE A 330 -1.96 15.11 -14.12
CA ILE A 330 -0.88 14.92 -13.15
C ILE A 330 -1.07 15.83 -11.93
N GLN A 331 -1.46 17.09 -12.16
CA GLN A 331 -1.75 18.03 -11.07
C GLN A 331 -2.84 17.51 -10.15
N GLU A 332 -3.94 17.01 -10.72
CA GLU A 332 -5.03 16.46 -9.92
C GLU A 332 -4.61 15.18 -9.19
N GLY A 333 -3.87 14.30 -9.86
CA GLY A 333 -3.35 13.08 -9.25
C GLY A 333 -2.40 13.37 -8.08
N LEU A 334 -1.55 14.39 -8.18
CA LEU A 334 -0.68 14.80 -7.07
C LEU A 334 -1.45 15.36 -5.87
N GLN A 335 -2.59 16.02 -6.13
CA GLN A 335 -3.43 16.61 -5.09
C GLN A 335 -4.35 15.60 -4.41
N LYS A 336 -4.92 14.66 -5.18
CA LYS A 336 -6.00 13.77 -4.72
C LYS A 336 -5.63 12.28 -4.70
N GLY A 337 -4.73 11.87 -5.59
CA GLY A 337 -4.35 10.47 -5.77
C GLY A 337 -3.18 10.01 -4.91
N VAL A 338 -2.27 10.93 -4.58
CA VAL A 338 -1.07 10.60 -3.78
C VAL A 338 -1.39 10.65 -2.29
N TYR A 339 -1.18 9.53 -1.60
CA TYR A 339 -1.27 9.48 -0.15
C TYR A 339 0.05 9.94 0.50
N TRP A 340 0.22 11.25 0.64
CA TRP A 340 1.43 11.91 1.15
C TRP A 340 1.94 11.43 2.52
N PRO A 341 1.09 11.11 3.52
CA PRO A 341 1.57 10.55 4.79
C PRO A 341 2.39 9.27 4.60
N SER A 342 1.97 8.40 3.67
CA SER A 342 2.74 7.20 3.32
C SER A 342 4.03 7.53 2.61
N MET A 343 4.04 8.52 1.69
CA MET A 343 5.26 8.98 1.02
C MET A 343 6.30 9.48 2.02
N PHE A 344 5.87 10.30 3.00
CA PHE A 344 6.77 10.78 4.05
C PHE A 344 7.27 9.65 4.94
N LEU A 345 6.41 8.70 5.32
CA LEU A 345 6.80 7.53 6.10
C LEU A 345 7.86 6.70 5.36
N VAL A 346 7.68 6.49 4.06
CA VAL A 346 8.63 5.73 3.23
C VAL A 346 9.99 6.37 3.20
N GLY A 347 10.07 7.66 2.88
CA GLY A 347 11.37 8.31 2.84
C GLY A 347 12.05 8.27 4.22
N ALA A 348 11.30 8.40 5.31
CA ALA A 348 11.85 8.39 6.67
C ALA A 348 12.39 7.01 7.05
N THR A 349 11.63 5.95 6.74
CA THR A 349 12.05 4.57 6.97
C THR A 349 13.23 4.16 6.08
N LEU A 350 13.29 4.62 4.83
CA LEU A 350 14.44 4.36 3.94
C LEU A 350 15.70 5.06 4.42
N SER A 351 15.62 6.34 4.81
CA SER A 351 16.76 7.06 5.38
C SER A 351 17.23 6.41 6.67
N MET A 352 16.32 6.19 7.62
CA MET A 352 16.65 5.63 8.92
C MET A 352 17.12 4.18 8.87
N GLY A 353 16.56 3.35 7.98
CA GLY A 353 16.97 1.96 7.86
C GLY A 353 18.27 1.76 7.07
N THR A 354 18.76 2.79 6.39
CA THR A 354 20.05 2.75 5.67
C THR A 354 21.21 3.27 6.54
N LEU A 355 20.91 4.21 7.44
CA LEU A 355 21.85 4.73 8.44
C LEU A 355 21.97 3.74 9.60
#